data_AF-A0AAD3ZEA2-F1
#
_entry.id   AF-A0AAD3ZEA2-F1
#
_cell.length_a   1.000
_cell.length_b   1.000
_cell.length_c   1.000
_cell.angle_alpha   90.00
_cell.angle_beta   90.00
_cell.angle_gamma   90.00
#
_symmetry.space_group_name_H-M   'P 1'
#
loop_
_entity.id
_entity.type
_entity.pdbx_description
1 polymer ?
#
loop_
_entity_poly.entity_id
_entity_poly.type
_entity_poly.pdbx_seq_one_letter_code
_entity_poly.pdbx_strand_id
1 'polypeptide(L)'
;MRNISRKRAFALACCMAVVLCQSLSGLAIAASGSYRGSGSYAGNMHGSAGLIKIYVQGAELALGQNNSGNSHPCPDESLPVTDISEHAGDSRFSIAILPQMELLTAVQTQTTWMDTMGPKNDYGNDYFQAVNEFMQEYKGHEAVTVCQNLLNSGFAYDAPPSFILHLGPLPDLELVHEYSGYLVRRAGGREKLEEFRLALKALVRESNFLEFLSEWQPQMEKWIAEARNTVNLEKVVGWWEEFAGFSAAGEYHIILCPAAFGGSYGPRVYDEARSQWVSYNVACAHPGKGAPSFGDRLEWLSIHEIGHSFVNPSFEPFGAQLGPIYPLYNKVKSVMKKQAYANAATFLNEQVLRAAHAIAEGELYGRESREESIRREESLGFQWTSFVVEQLEDYISSRNTYPKFTDFAPVLLESLAQEASVVRSQTAVKRALLWGAVGLGAVVLFLAYRHRKAQDMNRG
;
A
#
# COMPACT_ATOMS: atom_id res chain seq x y z
N MET A 1 19.08 -3.38 -46.71
CA MET A 1 18.32 -3.06 -45.48
C MET A 1 19.13 -2.42 -44.33
N ARG A 2 20.44 -2.14 -44.45
CA ARG A 2 21.22 -1.43 -43.39
C ARG A 2 21.35 0.10 -43.55
N ASN A 3 20.84 0.70 -44.63
CA ASN A 3 20.95 2.14 -44.90
C ASN A 3 19.70 2.98 -44.55
N ILE A 4 18.58 2.33 -44.23
CA ILE A 4 17.33 3.03 -43.85
C ILE A 4 17.32 3.37 -42.35
N SER A 5 17.98 2.58 -41.49
CA SER A 5 18.06 2.88 -40.05
C SER A 5 18.95 4.07 -39.70
N ARG A 6 20.04 4.30 -40.46
CA ARG A 6 20.92 5.47 -40.27
C ARG A 6 20.23 6.79 -40.67
N LYS A 7 19.40 6.79 -41.71
CA LYS A 7 18.64 7.99 -42.12
C LYS A 7 17.51 8.33 -41.14
N ARG A 8 16.86 7.33 -40.53
CA ARG A 8 15.86 7.55 -39.46
C ARG A 8 16.49 8.05 -38.16
N ALA A 9 17.67 7.54 -37.78
CA ALA A 9 18.40 8.02 -36.61
C ALA A 9 18.90 9.47 -36.78
N PHE A 10 19.32 9.86 -37.99
CA PHE A 10 19.75 11.23 -38.28
C PHE A 10 18.57 12.22 -38.32
N ALA A 11 17.41 11.79 -38.83
CA ALA A 11 16.18 12.60 -38.82
C ALA A 11 15.65 12.84 -37.39
N LEU A 12 15.71 11.83 -36.52
CA LEU A 12 15.32 11.96 -35.10
C LEU A 12 16.25 12.93 -34.33
N ALA A 13 17.56 12.87 -34.62
CA ALA A 13 18.54 13.77 -34.02
C ALA A 13 18.35 15.23 -34.45
N CYS A 14 17.99 15.49 -35.72
CA CYS A 14 17.68 16.84 -36.20
C CYS A 14 16.36 17.38 -35.62
N CYS A 15 15.32 16.55 -35.44
CA CYS A 15 14.08 16.98 -34.78
C CYS A 15 14.30 17.33 -33.30
N MET A 16 15.13 16.58 -32.58
CA MET A 16 15.46 16.90 -31.17
C MET A 16 16.24 18.23 -31.03
N ALA A 17 17.11 18.58 -31.98
CA ALA A 17 17.85 19.84 -31.95
C ALA A 17 16.94 21.07 -32.14
N VAL A 18 15.86 20.95 -32.92
CA VAL A 18 14.91 22.05 -33.17
C VAL A 18 13.99 22.28 -31.96
N VAL A 19 13.56 21.22 -31.27
CA VAL A 19 12.73 21.31 -30.05
C VAL A 19 13.51 21.88 -28.87
N LEU A 20 14.81 21.59 -28.78
CA LEU A 20 15.72 22.18 -27.77
C LEU A 20 16.01 23.68 -28.02
N CYS A 21 15.93 24.14 -29.27
CA CYS A 21 16.15 25.55 -29.60
C CYS A 21 14.90 26.42 -29.33
N GLN A 22 13.70 25.84 -29.32
CA GLN A 22 12.43 26.53 -29.00
C GLN A 22 12.12 26.59 -27.50
N SER A 23 12.68 25.68 -26.71
CA SER A 23 12.51 25.65 -25.24
C SER A 23 13.44 26.63 -24.51
N LEU A 24 14.58 26.99 -25.11
CA LEU A 24 15.52 27.98 -24.57
C LEU A 24 15.09 29.44 -24.80
N SER A 25 14.16 29.70 -25.74
CA SER A 25 13.58 31.04 -25.98
C SER A 25 12.29 31.30 -25.17
N GLY A 26 11.64 30.26 -24.64
CA GLY A 26 10.43 30.40 -23.79
C GLY A 26 10.71 30.73 -22.32
N LEU A 27 11.93 30.50 -21.83
CA LEU A 27 12.33 30.73 -20.43
C LEU A 27 12.72 32.18 -20.10
N ALA A 28 12.72 33.09 -21.09
CA ALA A 28 13.05 34.50 -20.90
C ALA A 28 11.83 35.43 -20.73
N ILE A 29 10.59 34.92 -20.78
CA ILE A 29 9.36 35.77 -20.74
C ILE A 29 8.52 35.58 -19.46
N ALA A 30 8.78 34.58 -18.62
CA ALA A 30 7.98 34.32 -17.41
C ALA A 30 8.51 35.01 -16.13
N ALA A 31 9.17 36.16 -16.26
CA ALA A 31 9.68 36.96 -15.14
C ALA A 31 9.30 38.44 -15.25
N SER A 32 7.99 38.73 -15.38
CA SER A 32 7.42 40.06 -15.07
C SER A 32 5.89 39.98 -15.11
N GLY A 33 5.22 40.20 -13.99
CA GLY A 33 3.75 40.32 -13.98
C GLY A 33 3.08 40.03 -12.64
N SER A 34 3.21 40.96 -11.70
CA SER A 34 2.46 41.01 -10.45
C SER A 34 1.16 41.81 -10.59
N TYR A 35 0.17 41.49 -9.72
CA TYR A 35 -0.88 42.34 -9.10
C TYR A 35 -2.39 42.05 -9.33
N ARG A 36 -3.05 41.75 -8.18
CA ARG A 36 -4.40 42.12 -7.66
C ARG A 36 -5.72 41.72 -8.34
N GLY A 37 -6.62 41.17 -7.52
CA GLY A 37 -7.91 41.83 -7.23
C GLY A 37 -9.19 40.96 -7.19
N SER A 38 -9.69 40.70 -5.97
CA SER A 38 -11.10 40.76 -5.49
C SER A 38 -12.28 40.17 -6.29
N GLY A 39 -13.17 39.45 -5.59
CA GLY A 39 -14.58 39.33 -6.00
C GLY A 39 -15.37 38.24 -5.27
N SER A 40 -16.16 38.62 -4.27
CA SER A 40 -17.13 37.78 -3.57
C SER A 40 -18.40 37.57 -4.39
N TYR A 41 -19.07 36.43 -4.25
CA TYR A 41 -20.53 36.35 -4.39
C TYR A 41 -21.12 35.31 -3.44
N ALA A 42 -22.05 35.78 -2.61
CA ALA A 42 -22.98 35.01 -1.81
C ALA A 42 -24.32 34.86 -2.55
N GLY A 43 -25.13 33.85 -2.20
CA GLY A 43 -26.57 33.91 -2.48
C GLY A 43 -27.36 32.60 -2.44
N ASN A 44 -28.02 32.37 -1.28
CA ASN A 44 -29.37 31.82 -1.06
C ASN A 44 -29.67 30.34 -1.40
N MET A 45 -30.01 29.48 -0.42
CA MET A 45 -31.25 29.37 0.39
C MET A 45 -32.50 28.89 -0.38
N HIS A 46 -33.02 27.72 0.01
CA HIS A 46 -34.42 27.28 0.27
C HIS A 46 -34.36 25.74 0.50
N GLY A 47 -35.00 25.06 1.45
CA GLY A 47 -36.13 25.35 2.33
C GLY A 47 -37.09 24.14 2.32
N SER A 48 -37.60 23.74 3.51
CA SER A 48 -38.69 22.77 3.83
C SER A 48 -38.35 21.25 3.77
N ALA A 49 -38.59 20.38 4.77
CA ALA A 49 -39.57 20.17 5.86
C ALA A 49 -40.68 19.14 5.55
N GLY A 50 -40.88 18.15 6.44
CA GLY A 50 -42.06 17.27 6.56
C GLY A 50 -41.70 15.79 6.76
N LEU A 51 -41.71 15.18 7.96
CA LEU A 51 -42.81 14.72 8.84
C LEU A 51 -43.47 13.36 8.48
N ILE A 52 -43.16 12.34 9.31
CA ILE A 52 -44.03 11.37 10.05
C ILE A 52 -44.96 10.37 9.30
N LYS A 53 -44.78 9.06 9.64
CA LYS A 53 -45.81 8.06 10.11
C LYS A 53 -45.10 6.71 10.41
N ILE A 54 -44.95 6.23 11.65
CA ILE A 54 -45.82 5.39 12.50
C ILE A 54 -46.25 4.04 11.87
N TYR A 55 -45.82 2.89 12.46
CA TYR A 55 -46.69 1.84 13.01
C TYR A 55 -45.93 0.91 13.99
N VAL A 56 -46.70 0.32 14.92
CA VAL A 56 -46.37 -0.33 16.21
C VAL A 56 -46.90 -1.77 16.21
N GLN A 57 -46.45 -2.58 17.21
CA GLN A 57 -47.03 -3.80 17.83
C GLN A 57 -46.67 -5.17 17.20
N GLY A 58 -46.42 -6.25 17.95
CA GLY A 58 -46.43 -6.58 19.40
C GLY A 58 -45.76 -7.96 19.59
N ALA A 59 -45.09 -8.30 20.71
CA ALA A 59 -45.56 -8.68 22.06
C ALA A 59 -45.66 -10.21 22.29
N GLU A 60 -45.35 -10.59 23.55
CA GLU A 60 -45.51 -11.87 24.29
C GLU A 60 -44.28 -12.79 24.38
N LEU A 61 -43.58 -12.92 25.53
CA LEU A 61 -43.91 -13.38 26.91
C LEU A 61 -43.79 -14.90 27.11
N ALA A 62 -42.83 -15.33 27.94
CA ALA A 62 -42.99 -16.47 28.84
C ALA A 62 -42.06 -16.34 30.06
N LEU A 63 -42.63 -16.59 31.24
CA LEU A 63 -42.09 -16.45 32.59
C LEU A 63 -41.50 -17.77 33.11
N GLY A 64 -40.56 -17.69 34.07
CA GLY A 64 -40.17 -18.82 34.94
C GLY A 64 -39.19 -18.40 36.04
N GLN A 65 -39.44 -18.81 37.29
CA GLN A 65 -38.98 -18.21 38.55
C GLN A 65 -37.73 -18.84 39.21
N ASN A 66 -36.99 -18.00 39.96
CA ASN A 66 -36.26 -18.16 41.24
C ASN A 66 -35.73 -19.54 41.70
N ASN A 67 -34.42 -19.65 42.03
CA ASN A 67 -33.94 -19.61 43.43
C ASN A 67 -32.40 -19.55 43.56
N SER A 68 -31.98 -19.10 44.75
CA SER A 68 -30.66 -18.66 45.21
C SER A 68 -29.58 -19.74 45.41
N GLY A 69 -28.33 -19.35 45.17
CA GLY A 69 -27.12 -20.07 45.58
C GLY A 69 -25.87 -19.22 45.31
N ASN A 70 -25.27 -18.70 46.38
CA ASN A 70 -24.10 -17.82 46.32
C ASN A 70 -22.84 -18.67 46.00
N SER A 71 -22.45 -18.67 44.74
CA SER A 71 -21.12 -19.05 44.27
C SER A 71 -20.74 -18.06 43.18
N HIS A 72 -19.60 -17.38 43.32
CA HIS A 72 -19.04 -16.52 42.28
C HIS A 72 -19.17 -17.21 40.91
N PRO A 73 -19.88 -16.63 39.93
CA PRO A 73 -19.94 -17.22 38.61
C PRO A 73 -18.54 -17.16 38.01
N CYS A 74 -18.06 -18.31 37.58
CA CYS A 74 -17.09 -18.38 36.49
C CYS A 74 -17.57 -17.43 35.39
N PRO A 75 -16.70 -16.61 34.77
CA PRO A 75 -17.11 -15.79 33.64
C PRO A 75 -17.74 -16.70 32.59
N ASP A 76 -18.90 -16.26 32.13
CA ASP A 76 -19.74 -16.89 31.13
C ASP A 76 -18.90 -17.33 29.90
N GLU A 77 -18.96 -18.62 29.57
CA GLU A 77 -18.32 -19.26 28.41
C GLU A 77 -18.95 -18.82 27.05
N SER A 78 -19.61 -17.66 26.98
CA SER A 78 -20.45 -17.25 25.84
C SER A 78 -19.92 -16.10 24.97
N LEU A 79 -18.67 -15.67 25.12
CA LEU A 79 -18.10 -14.66 24.22
C LEU A 79 -16.84 -15.17 23.50
N PRO A 80 -16.97 -16.07 22.52
CA PRO A 80 -16.07 -15.93 21.39
C PRO A 80 -16.49 -14.61 20.73
N VAL A 81 -15.66 -13.56 20.86
CA VAL A 81 -15.60 -12.57 19.79
C VAL A 81 -15.11 -13.36 18.57
N THR A 82 -16.03 -14.06 17.92
CA THR A 82 -15.79 -14.72 16.63
C THR A 82 -15.36 -13.63 15.67
N ASP A 83 -14.55 -13.99 14.66
CA ASP A 83 -14.32 -13.10 13.53
C ASP A 83 -15.67 -12.48 13.15
N ILE A 84 -15.77 -11.15 13.22
CA ILE A 84 -16.99 -10.45 12.82
C ILE A 84 -16.96 -10.46 11.30
N SER A 85 -17.25 -11.61 10.72
CA SER A 85 -17.29 -11.84 9.29
C SER A 85 -18.75 -11.98 8.92
N GLU A 86 -19.24 -11.03 8.14
CA GLU A 86 -20.42 -11.29 7.33
C GLU A 86 -19.92 -11.65 5.92
N HIS A 87 -20.49 -12.70 5.33
CA HIS A 87 -20.26 -13.07 3.93
C HIS A 87 -21.09 -12.17 3.01
N ALA A 88 -20.54 -11.73 1.88
CA ALA A 88 -21.26 -10.96 0.88
C ALA A 88 -21.58 -11.87 -0.31
N GLY A 89 -22.77 -12.47 -0.34
CA GLY A 89 -23.16 -13.35 -1.44
C GLY A 89 -22.37 -14.68 -1.44
N ASP A 90 -21.46 -14.84 -2.41
CA ASP A 90 -20.53 -15.97 -2.47
C ASP A 90 -19.66 -16.01 -1.20
N SER A 91 -19.55 -17.19 -0.57
CA SER A 91 -18.70 -17.42 0.61
C SER A 91 -17.24 -17.02 0.39
N ARG A 92 -16.82 -16.87 -0.87
CA ARG A 92 -15.49 -16.42 -1.30
C ARG A 92 -15.10 -15.02 -0.84
N PHE A 93 -16.07 -14.17 -0.48
CA PHE A 93 -15.85 -12.76 -0.18
C PHE A 93 -16.33 -12.38 1.22
N SER A 94 -15.48 -11.72 2.00
CA SER A 94 -15.90 -11.13 3.28
C SER A 94 -15.23 -9.80 3.60
N ILE A 95 -15.87 -9.06 4.49
CA ILE A 95 -15.31 -7.88 5.16
C ILE A 95 -15.43 -8.13 6.65
N ALA A 96 -14.34 -7.96 7.39
CA ALA A 96 -14.28 -8.28 8.81
C ALA A 96 -13.38 -7.32 9.59
N ILE A 97 -13.57 -7.29 10.91
CA ILE A 97 -12.59 -6.81 11.89
C ILE A 97 -12.14 -8.03 12.68
N LEU A 98 -10.84 -8.27 12.79
CA LEU A 98 -10.28 -9.44 13.46
C LEU A 98 -9.81 -9.08 14.88
N PRO A 99 -10.33 -9.70 15.94
CA PRO A 99 -9.90 -9.44 17.32
C PRO A 99 -8.40 -9.56 17.55
N GLN A 100 -7.77 -10.56 16.93
CA GLN A 100 -6.32 -10.79 16.98
C GLN A 100 -5.51 -9.69 16.27
N MET A 101 -6.09 -9.02 15.27
CA MET A 101 -5.48 -7.86 14.61
C MET A 101 -5.60 -6.60 15.49
N GLU A 102 -6.73 -6.43 16.17
CA GLU A 102 -6.89 -5.36 17.15
C GLU A 102 -5.97 -5.55 18.36
N LEU A 103 -5.72 -6.79 18.80
CA LEU A 103 -4.74 -7.09 19.84
C LEU A 103 -3.31 -6.68 19.43
N LEU A 104 -2.90 -7.01 18.19
CA LEU A 104 -1.61 -6.55 17.66
C LEU A 104 -1.52 -5.03 17.72
N THR A 105 -2.56 -4.36 17.24
CA THR A 105 -2.60 -2.91 17.16
C THR A 105 -2.59 -2.27 18.55
N ALA A 106 -3.30 -2.86 19.52
CA ALA A 106 -3.27 -2.48 20.92
C ALA A 106 -1.84 -2.53 21.47
N VAL A 107 -1.13 -3.63 21.27
CA VAL A 107 0.28 -3.73 21.67
C VAL A 107 1.14 -2.66 20.99
N GLN A 108 0.94 -2.43 19.70
CA GLN A 108 1.70 -1.43 18.94
C GLN A 108 1.48 0.01 19.45
N THR A 109 0.33 0.33 20.06
CA THR A 109 0.08 1.66 20.66
C THR A 109 1.13 2.03 21.72
N GLN A 110 1.74 1.04 22.38
CA GLN A 110 2.73 1.23 23.43
C GLN A 110 4.18 1.06 22.94
N THR A 111 4.42 1.13 21.63
CA THR A 111 5.74 0.94 21.00
C THR A 111 6.12 2.11 20.10
N THR A 112 7.37 2.14 19.64
CA THR A 112 7.85 3.13 18.64
C THR A 112 7.20 2.96 17.27
N TRP A 113 6.33 1.96 17.07
CA TRP A 113 5.47 1.89 15.88
C TRP A 113 4.70 3.19 15.69
N MET A 114 4.14 3.73 16.78
CA MET A 114 3.31 4.94 16.73
C MET A 114 4.10 6.21 16.39
N ASP A 115 5.41 6.23 16.60
CA ASP A 115 6.26 7.36 16.19
C ASP A 115 6.29 7.56 14.67
N THR A 116 6.14 6.45 13.93
CA THR A 116 6.22 6.44 12.47
C THR A 116 4.86 6.31 11.82
N MET A 117 4.03 5.40 12.33
CA MET A 117 2.76 5.01 11.73
C MET A 117 1.56 5.68 12.39
N GLY A 118 1.70 6.05 13.66
CA GLY A 118 0.60 6.54 14.49
C GLY A 118 0.13 7.94 14.12
N PRO A 119 -1.05 8.34 14.63
CA PRO A 119 -1.56 9.68 14.46
C PRO A 119 -0.67 10.71 15.18
N LYS A 120 -0.46 11.88 14.56
CA LYS A 120 0.33 12.97 15.16
C LYS A 120 -0.57 14.01 15.83
N ASN A 121 -0.15 14.57 16.97
CA ASN A 121 -0.85 15.66 17.69
C ASN A 121 -2.29 15.31 18.14
N ASP A 122 -2.47 14.20 18.88
CA ASP A 122 -3.76 13.77 19.44
C ASP A 122 -4.88 13.57 18.40
N TYR A 123 -4.50 13.08 17.21
CA TYR A 123 -5.36 12.97 16.03
C TYR A 123 -5.72 11.51 15.69
N GLY A 124 -6.04 10.72 16.72
CA GLY A 124 -6.54 9.36 16.58
C GLY A 124 -8.07 9.31 16.71
N ASN A 125 -8.69 8.36 16.02
CA ASN A 125 -10.13 8.14 16.13
C ASN A 125 -10.50 7.65 17.55
N ASP A 126 -11.78 7.72 17.90
CA ASP A 126 -12.26 7.48 19.26
C ASP A 126 -11.91 6.06 19.74
N TYR A 127 -11.96 5.09 18.83
CA TYR A 127 -11.59 3.70 19.13
C TYR A 127 -10.08 3.55 19.41
N PHE A 128 -9.22 4.13 18.57
CA PHE A 128 -7.79 4.14 18.84
C PHE A 128 -7.46 4.79 20.18
N GLN A 129 -8.12 5.90 20.54
CA GLN A 129 -7.91 6.54 21.83
C GLN A 129 -8.26 5.60 22.98
N ALA A 130 -9.40 4.89 22.88
CA ALA A 130 -9.82 3.91 23.88
C ALA A 130 -8.85 2.72 23.97
N VAL A 131 -8.37 2.21 22.84
CA VAL A 131 -7.34 1.14 22.79
C VAL A 131 -6.05 1.61 23.47
N ASN A 132 -5.58 2.81 23.15
CA ASN A 132 -4.36 3.36 23.73
C ASN A 132 -4.50 3.63 25.24
N GLU A 133 -5.67 4.07 25.69
CA GLU A 133 -5.99 4.26 27.11
C GLU A 133 -6.03 2.93 27.86
N PHE A 134 -6.73 1.93 27.31
CA PHE A 134 -6.77 0.56 27.85
C PHE A 134 -5.34 0.00 28.04
N MET A 135 -4.47 0.22 27.06
CA MET A 135 -3.11 -0.31 27.08
C MET A 135 -2.14 0.42 28.04
N GLN A 136 -2.54 1.53 28.66
CA GLN A 136 -1.69 2.25 29.63
C GLN A 136 -1.34 1.39 30.85
N GLU A 137 -2.27 0.55 31.32
CA GLU A 137 -2.05 -0.39 32.43
C GLU A 137 -1.05 -1.49 32.05
N TYR A 138 -1.00 -1.86 30.77
CA TYR A 138 -0.22 -2.98 30.25
C TYR A 138 1.05 -2.57 29.48
N LYS A 139 1.46 -1.30 29.54
CA LYS A 139 2.67 -0.81 28.84
C LYS A 139 3.95 -1.56 29.20
N GLY A 140 4.00 -2.15 30.40
CA GLY A 140 5.12 -2.96 30.90
C GLY A 140 5.01 -4.46 30.61
N HIS A 141 3.94 -4.89 29.93
CA HIS A 141 3.70 -6.30 29.63
C HIS A 141 4.72 -6.85 28.63
N GLU A 142 5.01 -8.15 28.73
CA GLU A 142 6.01 -8.82 27.88
C GLU A 142 5.69 -8.67 26.37
N ALA A 143 4.42 -8.73 25.99
CA ALA A 143 3.97 -8.52 24.61
C ALA A 143 4.47 -7.20 24.00
N VAL A 144 4.46 -6.10 24.76
CA VAL A 144 4.96 -4.79 24.31
C VAL A 144 6.47 -4.84 24.11
N THR A 145 7.19 -5.47 25.04
CA THR A 145 8.65 -5.63 24.97
C THR A 145 9.07 -6.47 23.76
N VAL A 146 8.43 -7.62 23.54
CA VAL A 146 8.71 -8.50 22.40
C VAL A 146 8.38 -7.80 21.09
N CYS A 147 7.24 -7.10 21.00
CA CYS A 147 6.88 -6.31 19.83
C CYS A 147 7.96 -5.25 19.53
N GLN A 148 8.39 -4.48 20.53
CA GLN A 148 9.44 -3.47 20.36
C GLN A 148 10.77 -4.07 19.88
N ASN A 149 11.17 -5.24 20.38
CA ASN A 149 12.39 -5.94 19.94
C ASN A 149 12.30 -6.41 18.48
N LEU A 150 11.13 -6.88 18.06
CA LEU A 150 10.85 -7.23 16.67
C LEU A 150 10.92 -5.99 15.77
N LEU A 151 10.33 -4.86 16.19
CA LEU A 151 10.39 -3.59 15.45
C LEU A 151 11.83 -3.11 15.27
N ASN A 152 12.64 -3.14 16.33
CA ASN A 152 14.06 -2.78 16.29
C ASN A 152 14.86 -3.66 15.31
N SER A 153 14.40 -4.89 15.06
CA SER A 153 15.00 -5.83 14.12
C SER A 153 14.48 -5.70 12.68
N GLY A 154 13.58 -4.74 12.41
CA GLY A 154 13.00 -4.48 11.09
C GLY A 154 11.72 -5.25 10.78
N PHE A 155 11.07 -5.85 11.79
CA PHE A 155 9.75 -6.47 11.66
C PHE A 155 8.63 -5.41 11.66
N ALA A 156 8.59 -4.59 10.61
CA ALA A 156 7.68 -3.45 10.47
C ALA A 156 6.84 -3.53 9.18
N TYR A 157 5.94 -2.56 8.97
CA TYR A 157 5.06 -2.45 7.79
C TYR A 157 4.12 -3.65 7.65
N ASP A 158 4.25 -4.40 6.56
CA ASP A 158 3.40 -5.53 6.18
C ASP A 158 3.60 -6.77 7.07
N ALA A 159 4.77 -6.90 7.71
CA ALA A 159 5.13 -8.14 8.40
C ALA A 159 4.29 -8.42 9.67
N PRO A 160 4.06 -7.46 10.59
CA PRO A 160 3.19 -7.70 11.74
C PRO A 160 1.74 -8.10 11.40
N PRO A 161 0.98 -7.38 10.55
CA PRO A 161 -0.39 -7.81 10.21
C PRO A 161 -0.39 -9.15 9.46
N SER A 162 0.58 -9.38 8.56
CA SER A 162 0.71 -10.68 7.89
C SER A 162 0.96 -11.84 8.86
N PHE A 163 1.69 -11.60 9.96
CA PHE A 163 1.90 -12.60 11.01
C PHE A 163 0.59 -12.96 11.72
N ILE A 164 -0.26 -11.99 12.03
CA ILE A 164 -1.55 -12.24 12.68
C ILE A 164 -2.47 -13.09 11.80
N LEU A 165 -2.41 -12.94 10.48
CA LEU A 165 -3.18 -13.76 9.54
C LEU A 165 -2.76 -15.25 9.52
N HIS A 166 -1.69 -15.64 10.22
CA HIS A 166 -1.31 -17.04 10.41
C HIS A 166 -1.88 -17.63 11.72
N LEU A 167 -2.54 -16.81 12.53
CA LEU A 167 -3.05 -17.17 13.85
C LEU A 167 -4.56 -17.33 13.82
N GLY A 168 -5.05 -18.28 14.61
CA GLY A 168 -6.47 -18.48 14.89
C GLY A 168 -7.02 -17.41 15.85
N PRO A 169 -8.31 -17.51 16.19
CA PRO A 169 -9.00 -16.49 16.99
C PRO A 169 -8.49 -16.41 18.42
N LEU A 170 -8.83 -15.29 19.08
CA LEU A 170 -8.69 -15.15 20.53
C LEU A 170 -9.63 -16.12 21.28
N PRO A 171 -9.27 -16.55 22.50
CA PRO A 171 -8.05 -16.24 23.25
C PRO A 171 -6.86 -17.13 22.87
N ASP A 172 -7.04 -18.13 22.00
CA ASP A 172 -6.07 -19.20 21.88
C ASP A 172 -4.90 -18.92 20.96
N LEU A 173 -5.09 -18.09 19.93
CA LEU A 173 -4.06 -17.73 18.95
C LEU A 173 -3.30 -18.96 18.46
N GLU A 174 -4.02 -20.02 18.10
CA GLU A 174 -3.42 -21.24 17.56
C GLU A 174 -2.72 -20.93 16.25
N LEU A 175 -1.64 -21.65 15.93
CA LEU A 175 -0.99 -21.50 14.64
C LEU A 175 -1.79 -22.28 13.59
N VAL A 176 -2.74 -21.60 12.94
CA VAL A 176 -3.60 -22.21 11.91
C VAL A 176 -2.89 -22.36 10.57
N HIS A 177 -1.93 -21.48 10.29
CA HIS A 177 -1.08 -21.56 9.10
C HIS A 177 0.39 -21.46 9.49
N GLU A 178 1.21 -22.37 9.01
CA GLU A 178 2.66 -22.30 9.29
C GLU A 178 3.26 -21.02 8.70
N TYR A 179 4.14 -20.36 9.45
CA TYR A 179 4.73 -19.09 9.05
C TYR A 179 5.47 -19.20 7.72
N SER A 180 5.17 -18.27 6.82
CA SER A 180 5.91 -18.18 5.57
C SER A 180 7.42 -17.96 5.81
N GLY A 181 8.25 -18.48 4.91
CA GLY A 181 9.69 -18.22 4.96
C GLY A 181 10.05 -16.72 4.89
N TYR A 182 9.15 -15.90 4.36
CA TYR A 182 9.26 -14.45 4.41
C TYR A 182 9.17 -13.91 5.85
N LEU A 183 8.12 -14.27 6.60
CA LEU A 183 7.94 -13.84 7.98
C LEU A 183 9.07 -14.34 8.88
N VAL A 184 9.49 -15.60 8.73
CA VAL A 184 10.62 -16.17 9.48
C VAL A 184 11.89 -15.34 9.26
N ARG A 185 12.18 -14.94 8.01
CA ARG A 185 13.33 -14.07 7.71
C ARG A 185 13.16 -12.66 8.28
N ARG A 186 11.97 -12.06 8.18
CA ARG A 186 11.69 -10.69 8.68
C ARG A 186 11.78 -10.61 10.20
N ALA A 187 11.36 -11.65 10.92
CA ALA A 187 11.49 -11.73 12.38
C ALA A 187 12.91 -12.11 12.82
N GLY A 188 13.67 -12.78 11.95
CA GLY A 188 15.00 -13.30 12.27
C GLY A 188 14.96 -14.61 13.04
N GLY A 189 13.96 -15.45 12.78
CA GLY A 189 13.75 -16.75 13.41
C GLY A 189 12.28 -17.09 13.60
N ARG A 190 11.93 -18.37 13.50
CA ARG A 190 10.56 -18.86 13.76
C ARG A 190 10.23 -18.74 15.25
N GLU A 191 11.23 -18.96 16.09
CA GLU A 191 11.15 -18.92 17.54
C GLU A 191 10.72 -17.55 18.06
N LYS A 192 11.16 -16.46 17.40
CA LYS A 192 10.75 -15.09 17.75
C LYS A 192 9.28 -14.81 17.41
N LEU A 193 8.75 -15.43 16.36
CA LEU A 193 7.33 -15.34 16.03
C LEU A 193 6.48 -16.09 17.07
N GLU A 194 6.94 -17.26 17.54
CA GLU A 194 6.30 -17.99 18.63
C GLU A 194 6.38 -17.25 19.97
N GLU A 195 7.53 -16.68 20.31
CA GLU A 195 7.70 -15.82 21.48
C GLU A 195 6.66 -14.69 21.48
N PHE A 196 6.49 -14.03 20.33
CA PHE A 196 5.51 -12.97 20.20
C PHE A 196 4.07 -13.49 20.29
N ARG A 197 3.75 -14.61 19.63
CA ARG A 197 2.42 -15.25 19.70
C ARG A 197 2.05 -15.61 21.15
N LEU A 198 2.98 -16.20 21.90
CA LEU A 198 2.77 -16.58 23.29
C LEU A 198 2.63 -15.35 24.19
N ALA A 199 3.41 -14.30 23.96
CA ALA A 199 3.28 -13.05 24.71
C ALA A 199 1.93 -12.36 24.45
N LEU A 200 1.43 -12.38 23.21
CA LEU A 200 0.07 -11.92 22.87
C LEU A 200 -1.01 -12.74 23.59
N LYS A 201 -0.85 -14.07 23.61
CA LYS A 201 -1.76 -14.97 24.34
C LYS A 201 -1.76 -14.71 25.85
N ALA A 202 -0.60 -14.44 26.43
CA ALA A 202 -0.48 -14.06 27.85
C ALA A 202 -1.19 -12.73 28.12
N LEU A 203 -1.01 -11.72 27.26
CA LEU A 203 -1.69 -10.43 27.41
C LEU A 203 -3.21 -10.59 27.46
N VAL A 204 -3.79 -11.43 26.59
CA VAL A 204 -5.24 -11.68 26.58
C VAL A 204 -5.72 -12.36 27.86
N ARG A 205 -4.90 -13.23 28.46
CA ARG A 205 -5.24 -13.94 29.72
C ARG A 205 -5.09 -13.06 30.96
N GLU A 206 -4.13 -12.15 30.93
CA GLU A 206 -3.74 -11.30 32.06
C GLU A 206 -4.43 -9.92 32.04
N SER A 207 -5.20 -9.64 31.00
CA SER A 207 -5.96 -8.40 30.83
C SER A 207 -7.44 -8.69 30.59
N ASN A 208 -8.26 -7.65 30.69
CA ASN A 208 -9.68 -7.69 30.31
C ASN A 208 -9.89 -7.34 28.83
N PHE A 209 -8.97 -7.72 27.93
CA PHE A 209 -9.02 -7.30 26.53
C PHE A 209 -10.26 -7.82 25.78
N LEU A 210 -10.73 -9.04 26.08
CA LEU A 210 -11.95 -9.58 25.47
C LEU A 210 -13.20 -8.81 25.92
N GLU A 211 -13.28 -8.42 27.19
CA GLU A 211 -14.34 -7.56 27.72
C GLU A 211 -14.32 -6.21 26.99
N PHE A 212 -13.14 -5.59 26.90
CA PHE A 212 -12.95 -4.33 26.16
C PHE A 212 -13.43 -4.44 24.70
N LEU A 213 -13.10 -5.52 23.99
CA LEU A 213 -13.58 -5.73 22.62
C LEU A 213 -15.11 -5.89 22.56
N SER A 214 -15.70 -6.61 23.50
CA SER A 214 -17.16 -6.82 23.56
C SER A 214 -17.93 -5.51 23.73
N GLU A 215 -17.38 -4.53 24.46
CA GLU A 215 -17.97 -3.20 24.62
C GLU A 215 -18.00 -2.41 23.30
N TRP A 216 -17.01 -2.64 22.42
CA TRP A 216 -16.88 -1.97 21.12
C TRP A 216 -17.49 -2.74 19.95
N GLN A 217 -17.86 -4.01 20.15
CA GLN A 217 -18.43 -4.86 19.11
C GLN A 217 -19.63 -4.21 18.39
N PRO A 218 -20.62 -3.58 19.07
CA PRO A 218 -21.74 -2.94 18.37
C PRO A 218 -21.33 -1.78 17.44
N GLN A 219 -20.20 -1.14 17.71
CA GLN A 219 -19.63 -0.08 16.86
C GLN A 219 -18.86 -0.68 15.68
N MET A 220 -18.10 -1.74 15.93
CA MET A 220 -17.38 -2.49 14.89
C MET A 220 -18.33 -3.08 13.84
N GLU A 221 -19.44 -3.68 14.26
CA GLU A 221 -20.48 -4.20 13.38
C GLU A 221 -21.06 -3.10 12.46
N LYS A 222 -21.27 -1.90 13.00
CA LYS A 222 -21.71 -0.74 12.19
C LYS A 222 -20.66 -0.33 11.16
N TRP A 223 -19.38 -0.28 11.52
CA TRP A 223 -18.32 0.07 10.56
C TRP A 223 -18.18 -0.96 9.45
N ILE A 224 -18.34 -2.25 9.76
CA ILE A 224 -18.37 -3.32 8.75
C ILE A 224 -19.56 -3.13 7.80
N ALA A 225 -20.76 -2.88 8.35
CA ALA A 225 -21.96 -2.62 7.55
C ALA A 225 -21.81 -1.36 6.66
N GLU A 226 -21.20 -0.30 7.18
CA GLU A 226 -20.88 0.91 6.40
C GLU A 226 -19.88 0.61 5.28
N ALA A 227 -18.77 -0.08 5.59
CA ALA A 227 -17.75 -0.45 4.62
C ALA A 227 -18.31 -1.27 3.46
N ARG A 228 -19.21 -2.23 3.75
CA ARG A 228 -19.90 -3.05 2.74
C ARG A 228 -20.66 -2.23 1.70
N ASN A 229 -21.19 -1.06 2.06
CA ASN A 229 -21.88 -0.18 1.12
C ASN A 229 -20.92 0.63 0.23
N THR A 230 -19.62 0.59 0.50
CA THR A 230 -18.59 1.38 -0.20
C THR A 230 -17.67 0.57 -1.11
N VAL A 231 -17.78 -0.76 -1.08
CA VAL A 231 -16.95 -1.65 -1.89
C VAL A 231 -17.73 -2.84 -2.43
N ASN A 232 -17.62 -3.06 -3.74
CA ASN A 232 -18.03 -4.30 -4.37
C ASN A 232 -16.79 -5.18 -4.61
N LEU A 233 -16.47 -6.03 -3.63
CA LEU A 233 -15.27 -6.88 -3.68
C LEU A 233 -15.34 -7.90 -4.83
N GLU A 234 -16.52 -8.44 -5.13
CA GLU A 234 -16.73 -9.36 -6.26
C GLU A 234 -16.35 -8.69 -7.59
N LYS A 235 -16.79 -7.44 -7.81
CA LYS A 235 -16.42 -6.64 -8.98
C LYS A 235 -14.90 -6.40 -9.05
N VAL A 236 -14.27 -6.07 -7.93
CA VAL A 236 -12.81 -5.85 -7.85
C VAL A 236 -12.05 -7.13 -8.22
N VAL A 237 -12.43 -8.25 -7.63
CA VAL A 237 -11.77 -9.54 -7.86
C VAL A 237 -12.04 -10.03 -9.28
N GLY A 238 -13.27 -9.91 -9.77
CA GLY A 238 -13.64 -10.26 -11.14
C GLY A 238 -12.83 -9.49 -12.18
N TRP A 239 -12.61 -8.18 -11.98
CA TRP A 239 -11.73 -7.40 -12.84
C TRP A 239 -10.29 -7.96 -12.86
N TRP A 240 -9.73 -8.27 -11.69
CA TRP A 240 -8.39 -8.85 -11.60
C TRP A 240 -8.28 -10.23 -12.24
N GLU A 241 -9.28 -11.09 -12.07
CA GLU A 241 -9.29 -12.42 -12.68
C GLU A 241 -9.40 -12.34 -14.21
N GLU A 242 -10.24 -11.44 -14.72
CA GLU A 242 -10.36 -11.18 -16.15
C GLU A 242 -9.05 -10.63 -16.72
N PHE A 243 -8.50 -9.59 -16.08
CA PHE A 243 -7.22 -8.99 -16.44
C PHE A 243 -6.10 -10.04 -16.42
N ALA A 244 -5.97 -10.81 -15.35
CA ALA A 244 -4.87 -11.73 -15.15
C ALA A 244 -5.01 -13.06 -15.92
N GLY A 245 -6.23 -13.48 -16.24
CA GLY A 245 -6.51 -14.77 -16.88
C GLY A 245 -6.38 -15.98 -15.95
N PHE A 246 -6.38 -15.76 -14.64
CA PHE A 246 -6.35 -16.81 -13.62
C PHE A 246 -6.93 -16.30 -12.29
N SER A 247 -7.31 -17.22 -11.42
CA SER A 247 -7.68 -16.93 -10.03
C SER A 247 -6.45 -16.99 -9.13
N ALA A 248 -6.23 -15.94 -8.33
CA ALA A 248 -5.05 -15.85 -7.45
C ALA A 248 -5.25 -16.56 -6.10
N ALA A 249 -6.48 -16.72 -5.66
CA ALA A 249 -6.84 -17.28 -4.35
C ALA A 249 -8.21 -17.97 -4.40
N GLY A 250 -8.43 -18.89 -3.48
CA GLY A 250 -9.74 -19.50 -3.25
C GLY A 250 -10.70 -18.55 -2.54
N GLU A 251 -10.18 -17.62 -1.73
CA GLU A 251 -10.96 -16.69 -0.91
C GLU A 251 -10.30 -15.30 -0.87
N TYR A 252 -11.11 -14.26 -0.70
CA TYR A 252 -10.70 -12.86 -0.73
C TYR A 252 -11.41 -12.08 0.39
N HIS A 253 -10.64 -11.45 1.27
CA HIS A 253 -11.19 -10.77 2.44
C HIS A 253 -10.66 -9.35 2.59
N ILE A 254 -11.50 -8.43 3.06
CA ILE A 254 -11.07 -7.12 3.56
C ILE A 254 -11.06 -7.17 5.08
N ILE A 255 -9.91 -6.90 5.69
CA ILE A 255 -9.77 -6.78 7.14
C ILE A 255 -9.66 -5.30 7.50
N LEU A 256 -10.71 -4.75 8.07
CA LEU A 256 -10.73 -3.39 8.60
C LEU A 256 -9.94 -3.37 9.92
N CYS A 257 -8.98 -2.44 10.02
CA CYS A 257 -8.13 -2.28 11.20
C CYS A 257 -8.33 -0.87 11.78
N PRO A 258 -9.40 -0.63 12.55
CA PRO A 258 -9.82 0.70 12.99
C PRO A 258 -8.80 1.43 13.87
N ALA A 259 -7.97 0.72 14.64
CA ALA A 259 -6.92 1.33 15.45
C ALA A 259 -5.55 1.39 14.73
N ALA A 260 -5.42 0.84 13.52
CA ALA A 260 -4.15 0.77 12.79
C ALA A 260 -4.02 1.91 11.78
N PHE A 261 -2.79 2.36 11.55
CA PHE A 261 -2.46 3.51 10.71
C PHE A 261 -1.17 3.26 9.92
N GLY A 262 -0.85 4.17 8.99
CA GLY A 262 0.45 4.20 8.33
C GLY A 262 0.56 3.41 7.01
N GLY A 263 -0.56 2.91 6.49
CA GLY A 263 -0.66 2.23 5.19
C GLY A 263 -1.41 0.91 5.30
N SER A 264 -1.99 0.48 4.19
CA SER A 264 -2.72 -0.79 4.05
C SER A 264 -1.85 -1.84 3.34
N TYR A 265 -2.25 -3.11 3.38
CA TYR A 265 -1.42 -4.21 2.89
C TYR A 265 -2.23 -5.30 2.19
N GLY A 266 -1.67 -5.88 1.13
CA GLY A 266 -2.25 -6.97 0.36
C GLY A 266 -1.56 -8.34 0.53
N PRO A 267 -1.54 -8.95 1.73
CA PRO A 267 -0.90 -10.25 1.93
C PRO A 267 -1.76 -11.41 1.43
N ARG A 268 -1.10 -12.56 1.24
CA ARG A 268 -1.74 -13.84 1.00
C ARG A 268 -1.18 -14.90 1.93
N VAL A 269 -2.03 -15.80 2.40
CA VAL A 269 -1.66 -16.96 3.22
C VAL A 269 -2.21 -18.22 2.58
N TYR A 270 -1.59 -19.37 2.83
CA TYR A 270 -2.19 -20.63 2.42
C TYR A 270 -3.34 -20.95 3.35
N ASP A 271 -4.42 -21.53 2.82
CA ASP A 271 -5.48 -22.13 3.63
C ASP A 271 -4.94 -23.24 4.54
N GLU A 272 -5.77 -23.70 5.49
CA GLU A 272 -5.38 -24.72 6.47
C GLU A 272 -4.96 -26.03 5.79
N ALA A 273 -5.63 -26.40 4.70
CA ALA A 273 -5.32 -27.59 3.91
C ALA A 273 -4.07 -27.42 3.01
N ARG A 274 -3.51 -26.20 2.92
CA ARG A 274 -2.44 -25.81 1.97
C ARG A 274 -2.74 -26.18 0.52
N SER A 275 -4.01 -26.11 0.16
CA SER A 275 -4.55 -26.43 -1.16
C SER A 275 -4.72 -25.17 -2.03
N GLN A 276 -4.97 -24.02 -1.40
CA GLN A 276 -5.25 -22.76 -2.08
C GLN A 276 -4.71 -21.56 -1.29
N TRP A 277 -4.50 -20.45 -2.00
CA TRP A 277 -4.22 -19.17 -1.35
C TRP A 277 -5.50 -18.55 -0.83
N VAL A 278 -5.38 -17.75 0.23
CA VAL A 278 -6.38 -16.80 0.71
C VAL A 278 -5.75 -15.41 0.61
N SER A 279 -6.46 -14.48 -0.05
CA SER A 279 -5.99 -13.11 -0.29
C SER A 279 -6.65 -12.13 0.66
N TYR A 280 -5.88 -11.21 1.23
CA TYR A 280 -6.40 -10.19 2.14
C TYR A 280 -6.09 -8.79 1.63
N ASN A 281 -7.01 -7.85 1.88
CA ASN A 281 -6.78 -6.42 1.95
C ASN A 281 -6.86 -6.02 3.43
N VAL A 282 -5.71 -5.78 4.06
CA VAL A 282 -5.62 -5.24 5.43
C VAL A 282 -5.75 -3.71 5.32
N ALA A 283 -6.95 -3.20 5.58
CA ALA A 283 -7.31 -1.80 5.44
C ALA A 283 -7.12 -1.05 6.77
N CYS A 284 -6.05 -0.25 6.86
CA CYS A 284 -5.80 0.61 8.02
C CYS A 284 -6.63 1.90 7.94
N ALA A 285 -7.00 2.42 9.10
CA ALA A 285 -7.73 3.69 9.18
C ALA A 285 -6.84 4.88 8.80
N HIS A 286 -7.47 5.93 8.29
CA HIS A 286 -6.84 7.24 8.17
C HIS A 286 -6.81 7.96 9.54
N PRO A 287 -5.72 8.68 9.87
CA PRO A 287 -5.70 9.55 11.03
C PRO A 287 -6.84 10.58 10.98
N GLY A 288 -7.58 10.72 12.07
CA GLY A 288 -8.82 11.51 12.13
C GLY A 288 -9.46 11.46 13.51
N LYS A 289 -10.56 12.18 13.73
CA LYS A 289 -11.35 12.16 14.98
C LYS A 289 -12.71 11.51 14.75
N GLY A 290 -13.35 11.01 15.81
CA GLY A 290 -14.66 10.38 15.71
C GLY A 290 -14.54 8.90 15.31
N ALA A 291 -15.42 8.44 14.43
CA ALA A 291 -15.37 7.08 13.90
C ALA A 291 -14.12 6.86 13.00
N PRO A 292 -13.56 5.63 12.95
CA PRO A 292 -12.51 5.28 12.01
C PRO A 292 -12.99 5.48 10.57
N SER A 293 -12.14 6.08 9.74
CA SER A 293 -12.39 6.24 8.30
C SER A 293 -11.39 5.41 7.51
N PHE A 294 -11.89 4.54 6.64
CA PHE A 294 -11.11 3.79 5.67
C PHE A 294 -11.06 4.49 4.29
N GLY A 295 -11.45 5.76 4.27
CA GLY A 295 -11.53 6.62 3.10
C GLY A 295 -12.79 6.39 2.27
N ASP A 296 -13.13 7.37 1.44
CA ASP A 296 -14.31 7.32 0.56
C ASP A 296 -14.16 6.30 -0.60
N ARG A 297 -13.00 5.63 -0.68
CA ARG A 297 -12.57 4.81 -1.83
C ARG A 297 -11.97 3.47 -1.39
N LEU A 298 -12.61 2.80 -0.44
CA LEU A 298 -12.23 1.43 -0.02
C LEU A 298 -12.21 0.46 -1.22
N GLU A 299 -13.08 0.66 -2.21
CA GLU A 299 -13.03 -0.08 -3.48
C GLU A 299 -11.70 0.12 -4.21
N TRP A 300 -11.20 1.36 -4.32
CA TRP A 300 -9.92 1.65 -5.00
C TRP A 300 -8.74 1.07 -4.22
N LEU A 301 -8.77 1.21 -2.90
CA LEU A 301 -7.79 0.55 -2.05
C LEU A 301 -7.80 -0.96 -2.29
N SER A 302 -8.98 -1.56 -2.39
CA SER A 302 -9.12 -2.99 -2.65
C SER A 302 -8.59 -3.39 -4.02
N ILE A 303 -8.78 -2.58 -5.08
CA ILE A 303 -8.16 -2.85 -6.38
C ILE A 303 -6.63 -2.89 -6.24
N HIS A 304 -6.03 -1.99 -5.46
CA HIS A 304 -4.59 -2.00 -5.22
C HIS A 304 -4.15 -3.21 -4.39
N GLU A 305 -4.67 -3.38 -3.18
CA GLU A 305 -4.17 -4.38 -2.24
C GLU A 305 -4.45 -5.81 -2.72
N ILE A 306 -5.64 -6.08 -3.26
CA ILE A 306 -5.94 -7.40 -3.85
C ILE A 306 -5.07 -7.67 -5.08
N GLY A 307 -4.68 -6.62 -5.80
CA GLY A 307 -3.80 -6.73 -6.97
C GLY A 307 -2.42 -7.31 -6.66
N HIS A 308 -1.92 -7.16 -5.43
CA HIS A 308 -0.66 -7.80 -5.02
C HIS A 308 -0.72 -9.33 -5.16
N SER A 309 -1.88 -9.96 -4.95
CA SER A 309 -2.07 -11.40 -5.11
C SER A 309 -1.96 -11.87 -6.56
N PHE A 310 -2.10 -10.97 -7.55
CA PHE A 310 -1.98 -11.29 -8.97
C PHE A 310 -0.61 -10.87 -9.54
N VAL A 311 -0.13 -9.69 -9.14
CA VAL A 311 1.09 -9.08 -9.68
C VAL A 311 2.35 -9.69 -9.08
N ASN A 312 2.47 -9.73 -7.74
CA ASN A 312 3.69 -10.22 -7.07
C ASN A 312 4.10 -11.63 -7.55
N PRO A 313 3.20 -12.62 -7.62
CA PRO A 313 3.56 -13.99 -7.98
C PRO A 313 3.99 -14.12 -9.44
N SER A 314 3.50 -13.22 -10.30
CA SER A 314 3.89 -13.18 -11.71
C SER A 314 5.36 -12.80 -11.90
N PHE A 315 5.98 -12.14 -10.91
CA PHE A 315 7.39 -11.72 -10.97
C PHE A 315 8.31 -12.46 -9.98
N GLU A 316 7.78 -13.16 -8.98
CA GLU A 316 8.54 -13.98 -8.02
C GLU A 316 9.57 -14.92 -8.68
N PRO A 317 9.26 -15.65 -9.78
CA PRO A 317 10.22 -16.53 -10.46
C PRO A 317 11.45 -15.80 -11.03
N PHE A 318 11.37 -14.48 -11.25
CA PHE A 318 12.41 -13.70 -11.90
C PHE A 318 13.30 -12.93 -10.91
N GLY A 319 13.15 -13.14 -9.59
CA GLY A 319 13.86 -12.36 -8.57
C GLY A 319 15.39 -12.31 -8.75
N ALA A 320 16.00 -13.39 -9.23
CA ALA A 320 17.45 -13.45 -9.52
C ALA A 320 17.87 -12.73 -10.83
N GLN A 321 16.91 -12.39 -11.70
CA GLN A 321 17.14 -11.90 -13.07
C GLN A 321 16.83 -10.41 -13.24
N LEU A 322 16.63 -9.65 -12.14
CA LEU A 322 16.25 -8.24 -12.19
C LEU A 322 17.40 -7.26 -12.49
N GLY A 323 18.62 -7.76 -12.70
CA GLY A 323 19.79 -6.94 -13.02
C GLY A 323 19.58 -5.92 -14.15
N PRO A 324 18.93 -6.28 -15.28
CA PRO A 324 18.63 -5.34 -16.36
C PRO A 324 17.70 -4.19 -15.99
N ILE A 325 16.86 -4.34 -14.94
CA ILE A 325 15.92 -3.32 -14.46
C ILE A 325 16.58 -2.31 -13.51
N TYR A 326 17.75 -2.63 -12.95
CA TYR A 326 18.44 -1.78 -11.98
C TYR A 326 18.68 -0.33 -12.43
N PRO A 327 18.97 -0.01 -13.71
CA PRO A 327 19.07 1.38 -14.15
C PRO A 327 17.79 2.19 -13.91
N LEU A 328 16.60 1.59 -14.06
CA LEU A 328 15.33 2.25 -13.74
C LEU A 328 15.25 2.52 -12.24
N TYR A 329 15.37 1.47 -11.42
CA TYR A 329 15.30 1.62 -9.97
C TYR A 329 16.33 2.62 -9.43
N ASN A 330 17.58 2.58 -9.91
CA ASN A 330 18.65 3.48 -9.49
C ASN A 330 18.34 4.95 -9.77
N LYS A 331 17.59 5.27 -10.84
CA LYS A 331 17.18 6.63 -11.16
C LYS A 331 16.20 7.19 -10.12
N VAL A 332 15.33 6.35 -9.56
CA VAL A 332 14.28 6.75 -8.59
C VAL A 332 14.59 6.31 -7.15
N LYS A 333 15.70 5.62 -6.92
CA LYS A 333 16.07 4.96 -5.66
C LYS A 333 15.94 5.83 -4.42
N SER A 334 16.34 7.10 -4.49
CA SER A 334 16.25 8.02 -3.36
C SER A 334 14.81 8.38 -2.98
N VAL A 335 13.91 8.46 -3.98
CA VAL A 335 12.49 8.74 -3.78
C VAL A 335 11.78 7.47 -3.29
N MET A 336 12.10 6.33 -3.90
CA MET A 336 11.54 5.02 -3.56
C MET A 336 11.90 4.58 -2.14
N LYS A 337 13.16 4.76 -1.70
CA LYS A 337 13.58 4.42 -0.33
C LYS A 337 12.85 5.18 0.76
N LYS A 338 12.46 6.43 0.52
CA LYS A 338 11.67 7.23 1.47
C LYS A 338 10.23 6.72 1.64
N GLN A 339 9.78 5.91 0.70
CA GLN A 339 8.45 5.31 0.64
C GLN A 339 8.54 3.79 0.89
N ALA A 340 9.56 3.32 1.61
CA ALA A 340 9.81 1.90 1.93
C ALA A 340 10.11 0.94 0.74
N TYR A 341 10.21 1.44 -0.51
CA TYR A 341 10.63 0.64 -1.67
C TYR A 341 12.16 0.52 -1.77
N ALA A 342 12.74 -0.34 -0.94
CA ALA A 342 14.19 -0.42 -0.71
C ALA A 342 14.98 -1.24 -1.76
N ASN A 343 14.30 -2.00 -2.62
CA ASN A 343 14.94 -2.85 -3.63
C ASN A 343 14.16 -2.86 -4.97
N ALA A 344 14.82 -3.35 -6.02
CA ALA A 344 14.29 -3.34 -7.37
C ALA A 344 13.10 -4.29 -7.58
N ALA A 345 13.00 -5.39 -6.84
CA ALA A 345 11.88 -6.34 -6.95
C ALA A 345 10.60 -5.71 -6.40
N THR A 346 10.66 -5.15 -5.19
CA THR A 346 9.52 -4.44 -4.60
C THR A 346 9.11 -3.25 -5.48
N PHE A 347 10.08 -2.49 -5.99
CA PHE A 347 9.80 -1.40 -6.94
C PHE A 347 9.13 -1.88 -8.23
N LEU A 348 9.59 -2.98 -8.82
CA LEU A 348 9.01 -3.53 -10.05
C LEU A 348 7.56 -3.95 -9.82
N ASN A 349 7.30 -4.76 -8.79
CA ASN A 349 5.97 -5.24 -8.47
C ASN A 349 5.02 -4.05 -8.27
N GLU A 350 5.46 -3.06 -7.51
CA GLU A 350 4.68 -1.86 -7.24
C GLU A 350 4.43 -1.01 -8.49
N GLN A 351 5.44 -0.82 -9.33
CA GLN A 351 5.34 -0.07 -10.58
C GLN A 351 4.34 -0.73 -11.54
N VAL A 352 4.32 -2.06 -11.61
CA VAL A 352 3.39 -2.82 -12.46
C VAL A 352 1.98 -2.83 -11.86
N LEU A 353 1.86 -3.03 -10.55
CA LEU A 353 0.59 -2.97 -9.84
C LEU A 353 -0.08 -1.61 -10.02
N ARG A 354 0.66 -0.51 -9.85
CA ARG A 354 0.14 0.86 -10.02
C ARG A 354 -0.32 1.14 -11.45
N ALA A 355 0.35 0.58 -12.45
CA ALA A 355 -0.08 0.68 -13.84
C ALA A 355 -1.36 -0.13 -14.11
N ALA A 356 -1.45 -1.37 -13.63
CA ALA A 356 -2.66 -2.19 -13.74
C ALA A 356 -3.84 -1.54 -12.99
N HIS A 357 -3.59 -0.99 -11.80
CA HIS A 357 -4.57 -0.21 -11.03
C HIS A 357 -5.11 0.99 -11.83
N ALA A 358 -4.26 1.72 -12.53
CA ALA A 358 -4.71 2.83 -13.39
C ALA A 358 -5.58 2.35 -14.57
N ILE A 359 -5.33 1.17 -15.13
CA ILE A 359 -6.20 0.56 -16.15
C ILE A 359 -7.55 0.23 -15.53
N ALA A 360 -7.58 -0.43 -14.37
CA ALA A 360 -8.80 -0.74 -13.63
C ALA A 360 -9.63 0.52 -13.35
N GLU A 361 -9.00 1.58 -12.84
CA GLU A 361 -9.67 2.86 -12.60
C GLU A 361 -10.32 3.41 -13.88
N GLY A 362 -9.64 3.28 -15.02
CA GLY A 362 -10.13 3.71 -16.33
C GLY A 362 -11.33 2.94 -16.82
N GLU A 363 -11.30 1.62 -16.68
CA GLU A 363 -12.36 0.72 -17.13
C GLU A 363 -13.59 0.77 -16.21
N LEU A 364 -13.37 0.93 -14.90
CA LEU A 364 -14.45 0.91 -13.90
C LEU A 364 -15.06 2.28 -13.63
N TYR A 365 -14.29 3.37 -13.74
CA TYR A 365 -14.74 4.73 -13.37
C TYR A 365 -14.48 5.78 -14.46
N GLY A 366 -13.92 5.37 -15.59
CA GLY A 366 -13.77 6.21 -16.76
C GLY A 366 -12.38 6.80 -16.95
N ARG A 367 -12.16 7.30 -18.17
CA ARG A 367 -10.85 7.74 -18.67
C ARG A 367 -10.17 8.79 -17.80
N GLU A 368 -10.93 9.74 -17.23
CA GLU A 368 -10.36 10.79 -16.39
C GLU A 368 -9.70 10.22 -15.12
N SER A 369 -10.32 9.22 -14.48
CA SER A 369 -9.76 8.53 -13.32
C SER A 369 -8.41 7.90 -13.65
N ARG A 370 -8.33 7.20 -14.78
CA ARG A 370 -7.06 6.61 -15.26
C ARG A 370 -5.98 7.66 -15.48
N GLU A 371 -6.30 8.75 -16.15
CA GLU A 371 -5.32 9.81 -16.42
C GLU A 371 -4.86 10.51 -15.13
N GLU A 372 -5.75 10.72 -14.15
CA GLU A 372 -5.40 11.23 -12.83
C GLU A 372 -4.50 10.24 -12.07
N SER A 373 -4.85 8.96 -12.08
CA SER A 373 -4.07 7.88 -11.45
C SER A 373 -2.65 7.86 -12.01
N ILE A 374 -2.48 7.81 -13.34
CA ILE A 374 -1.14 7.83 -13.98
C ILE A 374 -0.34 9.05 -13.55
N ARG A 375 -0.92 10.26 -13.62
CA ARG A 375 -0.23 11.50 -13.21
C ARG A 375 0.17 11.47 -11.74
N ARG A 376 -0.71 11.00 -10.85
CA ARG A 376 -0.46 10.87 -9.41
C ARG A 376 0.72 9.93 -9.18
N GLU A 377 0.70 8.74 -9.76
CA GLU A 377 1.75 7.74 -9.54
C GLU A 377 3.11 8.18 -10.07
N GLU A 378 3.15 8.80 -11.25
CA GLU A 378 4.40 9.36 -11.80
C GLU A 378 4.97 10.47 -10.91
N SER A 379 4.11 11.31 -10.31
CA SER A 379 4.52 12.36 -9.38
C SER A 379 5.10 11.81 -8.07
N LEU A 380 4.67 10.62 -7.64
CA LEU A 380 5.19 9.89 -6.48
C LEU A 380 6.52 9.16 -6.77
N GLY A 381 6.98 9.20 -8.03
CA GLY A 381 8.26 8.63 -8.46
C GLY A 381 8.14 7.29 -9.20
N PHE A 382 6.93 6.78 -9.43
CA PHE A 382 6.67 5.66 -10.35
C PHE A 382 6.69 6.18 -11.79
N GLN A 383 7.84 6.70 -12.22
CA GLN A 383 7.99 7.48 -13.46
C GLN A 383 7.68 6.71 -14.75
N TRP A 384 7.51 5.39 -14.67
CA TRP A 384 7.22 4.55 -15.83
C TRP A 384 5.77 4.07 -15.87
N THR A 385 4.87 4.65 -15.08
CA THR A 385 3.46 4.21 -15.05
C THR A 385 2.82 4.31 -16.43
N SER A 386 2.93 5.44 -17.14
CA SER A 386 2.38 5.54 -18.51
C SER A 386 2.98 4.49 -19.46
N PHE A 387 4.30 4.27 -19.40
CA PHE A 387 4.96 3.27 -20.23
C PHE A 387 4.45 1.85 -19.93
N VAL A 388 4.36 1.48 -18.66
CA VAL A 388 3.89 0.15 -18.27
C VAL A 388 2.41 -0.03 -18.63
N VAL A 389 1.60 1.02 -18.49
CA VAL A 389 0.20 1.01 -18.95
C VAL A 389 0.12 0.66 -20.44
N GLU A 390 0.93 1.29 -21.30
CA GLU A 390 0.97 0.95 -22.73
C GLU A 390 1.36 -0.52 -22.96
N GLN A 391 2.35 -1.04 -22.22
CA GLN A 391 2.73 -2.46 -22.32
C GLN A 391 1.62 -3.40 -21.85
N LEU A 392 0.85 -3.02 -20.84
CA LEU A 392 -0.29 -3.82 -20.36
C LEU A 392 -1.48 -3.77 -21.35
N GLU A 393 -1.66 -2.68 -22.09
CA GLU A 393 -2.64 -2.63 -23.18
C GLU A 393 -2.27 -3.54 -24.36
N ASP A 394 -0.98 -3.64 -24.68
CA ASP A 394 -0.47 -4.62 -25.65
C ASP A 394 -0.77 -6.05 -25.19
N TYR A 395 -0.61 -6.34 -23.88
CA TYR A 395 -1.00 -7.61 -23.27
C TYR A 395 -2.49 -7.89 -23.42
N ILE A 396 -3.35 -6.95 -23.03
CA ILE A 396 -4.82 -7.07 -23.12
C ILE A 396 -5.24 -7.30 -24.58
N SER A 397 -4.58 -6.65 -25.54
CA SER A 397 -4.85 -6.81 -26.97
C SER A 397 -4.29 -8.11 -27.57
N SER A 398 -3.39 -8.79 -26.85
CA SER A 398 -2.66 -9.98 -27.31
C SER A 398 -2.99 -11.24 -26.50
N ARG A 399 -4.17 -11.31 -25.86
CA ARG A 399 -4.58 -12.43 -24.99
C ARG A 399 -4.63 -13.80 -25.68
N ASN A 400 -4.75 -13.84 -27.00
CA ASN A 400 -4.62 -15.10 -27.76
C ASN A 400 -3.21 -15.69 -27.69
N THR A 401 -2.19 -14.84 -27.57
CA THR A 401 -0.77 -15.23 -27.46
C THR A 401 -0.35 -15.38 -25.99
N TYR A 402 -0.86 -14.51 -25.13
CA TYR A 402 -0.59 -14.51 -23.69
C TYR A 402 -1.91 -14.62 -22.91
N PRO A 403 -2.49 -15.83 -22.77
CA PRO A 403 -3.77 -15.99 -22.10
C PRO A 403 -3.76 -15.54 -20.64
N LYS A 404 -2.62 -15.71 -19.97
CA LYS A 404 -2.40 -15.31 -18.58
C LYS A 404 -1.36 -14.20 -18.46
N PHE A 405 -1.51 -13.37 -17.45
CA PHE A 405 -0.54 -12.31 -17.15
C PHE A 405 0.85 -12.88 -16.81
N THR A 406 0.90 -14.10 -16.23
CA THR A 406 2.17 -14.83 -16.02
C THR A 406 2.89 -15.15 -17.32
N ASP A 407 2.17 -15.35 -18.42
CA ASP A 407 2.76 -15.61 -19.74
C ASP A 407 3.38 -14.33 -20.34
N PHE A 408 2.83 -13.17 -19.96
CA PHE A 408 3.29 -11.86 -20.42
C PHE A 408 4.37 -11.23 -19.52
N ALA A 409 4.45 -11.61 -18.23
CA ALA A 409 5.46 -11.14 -17.30
C ALA A 409 6.90 -11.12 -17.86
N PRO A 410 7.43 -12.18 -18.53
CA PRO A 410 8.75 -12.13 -19.14
C PRO A 410 8.87 -11.11 -20.29
N VAL A 411 7.81 -10.90 -21.07
CA VAL A 411 7.79 -9.90 -22.15
C VAL A 411 7.84 -8.49 -21.58
N LEU A 412 7.05 -8.22 -20.53
CA LEU A 412 7.08 -6.93 -19.84
C LEU A 412 8.46 -6.64 -19.23
N LEU A 413 9.10 -7.65 -18.63
CA LEU A 413 10.48 -7.53 -18.13
C LEU A 413 11.47 -7.17 -19.24
N GLU A 414 11.33 -7.75 -20.42
CA GLU A 414 12.16 -7.42 -21.58
C GLU A 414 11.94 -5.97 -22.03
N SER A 415 10.70 -5.53 -22.16
CA SER A 415 10.37 -4.13 -22.52
C SER A 415 10.94 -3.14 -21.51
N LEU A 416 10.81 -3.41 -20.22
CA LEU A 416 11.40 -2.58 -19.16
C LEU A 416 12.94 -2.62 -19.19
N ALA A 417 13.56 -3.75 -19.53
CA ALA A 417 15.01 -3.84 -19.70
C ALA A 417 15.51 -3.01 -20.90
N GLN A 418 14.74 -2.96 -21.98
CA GLN A 418 15.01 -2.09 -23.12
C GLN A 418 14.93 -0.62 -22.72
N GLU A 419 13.89 -0.22 -21.98
CA GLU A 419 13.75 1.13 -21.44
C GLU A 419 14.90 1.48 -20.47
N ALA A 420 15.33 0.53 -19.65
CA ALA A 420 16.49 0.67 -18.77
C ALA A 420 17.78 0.96 -19.55
N SER A 421 17.92 0.38 -20.75
CA SER A 421 19.06 0.62 -21.62
C SER A 421 19.08 2.05 -22.18
N VAL A 422 17.90 2.63 -22.45
CA VAL A 422 17.74 4.03 -22.87
C VAL A 422 18.14 4.96 -21.73
N VAL A 423 17.61 4.74 -20.53
CA VAL A 423 17.95 5.52 -19.31
C VAL A 423 19.45 5.48 -19.03
N ARG A 424 20.07 4.30 -19.13
CA ARG A 424 21.52 4.13 -18.96
C ARG A 424 22.30 4.96 -19.97
N SER A 425 21.89 4.91 -21.24
CA SER A 425 22.55 5.65 -22.34
C SER A 425 22.45 7.16 -22.14
N GLN A 426 21.27 7.67 -21.79
CA GLN A 426 21.06 9.09 -21.48
C GLN A 426 21.92 9.55 -20.29
N THR A 427 22.02 8.72 -19.25
CA THR A 427 22.83 9.02 -18.06
C THR A 427 24.33 9.06 -18.41
N ALA A 428 24.81 8.14 -19.25
CA ALA A 428 26.19 8.12 -19.72
C ALA A 428 26.54 9.38 -20.54
N VAL A 429 25.65 9.80 -21.44
CA VAL A 429 25.82 11.04 -22.23
C VAL A 429 25.88 12.27 -21.33
N LYS A 430 24.94 12.41 -20.38
CA LYS A 430 24.94 13.52 -19.41
C LYS A 430 26.24 13.59 -18.60
N ARG A 431 26.74 12.43 -18.13
CA ARG A 431 28.02 12.35 -17.42
C ARG A 431 29.20 12.74 -18.31
N ALA A 432 29.26 12.26 -19.55
CA ALA A 432 30.31 12.60 -20.49
C ALA A 432 30.35 14.11 -20.78
N LEU A 433 29.18 14.74 -20.97
CA LEU A 433 29.08 16.19 -21.15
C LEU A 433 29.56 16.97 -19.92
N LEU A 434 29.17 16.53 -18.72
CA LEU A 434 29.61 17.16 -17.46
C LEU A 434 31.14 17.05 -17.28
N TRP A 435 31.72 15.87 -17.50
CA TRP A 435 33.18 15.69 -17.43
C TRP A 435 33.92 16.45 -18.54
N GLY A 436 33.34 16.54 -19.73
CA GLY A 436 33.85 17.39 -20.80
C GLY A 436 33.90 18.86 -20.40
N ALA A 437 32.82 19.38 -19.80
CA ALA A 437 32.76 20.76 -19.31
C ALA A 437 33.75 21.02 -18.17
N VAL A 438 33.87 20.10 -17.20
CA VAL A 438 34.86 20.18 -16.12
C VAL A 438 36.29 20.14 -16.68
N GLY A 439 36.56 19.25 -17.63
CA GLY A 439 37.85 19.12 -18.30
C GLY A 439 38.24 20.39 -19.06
N LEU A 440 37.33 20.95 -19.86
CA LEU A 440 37.53 22.23 -20.54
C LEU A 440 37.79 23.36 -19.54
N GLY A 441 37.03 23.44 -18.44
CA GLY A 441 37.27 24.41 -17.37
C GLY A 441 38.67 24.29 -16.75
N ALA A 442 39.13 23.07 -16.50
CA ALA A 442 40.48 22.83 -15.97
C ALA A 442 41.58 23.25 -16.96
N VAL A 443 41.39 23.00 -18.26
CA VAL A 443 42.33 23.46 -19.31
C VAL A 443 42.38 24.99 -19.38
N VAL A 444 41.23 25.66 -19.34
CA VAL A 444 41.16 27.13 -19.35
C VAL A 444 41.88 27.72 -18.14
N LEU A 445 41.65 27.18 -16.94
CA LEU A 445 42.34 27.61 -15.72
C LEU A 445 43.85 27.40 -15.80
N PHE A 446 44.30 26.26 -16.35
CA PHE A 446 45.72 25.98 -16.54
C PHE A 446 46.38 26.94 -17.54
N LEU A 447 45.72 27.24 -18.66
CA LEU A 447 46.21 28.21 -19.65
C LEU A 447 46.26 29.64 -19.07
N ALA A 448 45.23 30.06 -18.32
CA ALA A 448 45.21 31.35 -17.64
C ALA A 448 46.35 31.45 -16.60
N TYR A 449 46.59 30.40 -15.83
CA TYR A 449 47.71 30.33 -14.89
C TYR A 449 49.07 30.46 -15.60
N ARG A 450 49.29 29.72 -16.71
CA ARG A 450 50.53 29.83 -17.49
C ARG A 450 50.71 31.22 -18.09
N HIS A 451 49.65 31.84 -18.59
CA HIS A 451 49.71 33.19 -19.15
C HIS A 451 50.10 34.21 -18.07
N ARG A 452 49.48 34.14 -16.89
CA ARG A 452 49.82 35.03 -15.76
C ARG A 452 51.27 34.85 -15.31
N LYS A 453 51.72 33.60 -15.16
CA LYS A 453 53.12 33.29 -14.82
C LYS A 453 54.11 33.81 -15.87
N ALA A 454 53.76 33.76 -17.15
CA ALA A 454 54.58 34.32 -18.23
C ALA A 454 54.63 35.86 -18.20
N GLN A 455 53.51 36.52 -17.85
CA GLN A 455 53.48 37.98 -17.66
C GLN A 455 54.32 38.43 -16.45
N ASP A 456 54.28 37.66 -15.35
CA ASP A 456 55.07 37.96 -14.15
C ASP A 456 56.59 37.79 -14.41
N MET A 457 56.99 36.81 -15.23
CA MET A 457 58.40 36.61 -15.62
C MET A 457 58.94 37.67 -16.60
N ASN A 458 58.07 38.37 -17.34
CA ASN A 458 58.47 39.47 -18.25
C ASN A 458 58.47 40.85 -17.58
N ARG A 459 58.09 40.94 -16.29
CA ARG A 459 58.01 42.19 -15.50
C ARG A 459 59.11 42.33 -14.44
N GLY A 460 60.04 41.38 -14.38
CA GLY A 460 61.29 41.47 -13.62
C GLY A 460 62.47 41.48 -14.58
#